data_AF-A0A4S8KAG4-F1
#
_entry.id   AF-A0A4S8KAG4-F1
#
_cell.length_a   1.000
_cell.length_b   1.000
_cell.length_c   1.000
_cell.angle_alpha   90.00
_cell.angle_beta   90.00
_cell.angle_gamma   90.00
#
_symmetry.space_group_name_H-M   'P 1'
#
loop_
_entity.id
_entity.type
_entity.pdbx_description
1 polymer ?
#
loop_
_entity_poly.entity_id
_entity_poly.type
_entity_poly.pdbx_seq_one_letter_code
_entity_poly.pdbx_strand_id
1 'polypeptide(L)' 'MAAIPRTLVAIMVLAFAIVLPAVQAQAPAPSPTSDGTSIDQGIAYLLMLLALVLTYLIHPSDAFSPHELF' A
#
# COMPACT_ATOMS: atom_id res chain seq x y z
N MET A 1 -45.56 11.33 -46.26
CA MET A 1 -44.72 11.10 -45.07
C MET A 1 -44.69 9.60 -44.84
N ALA A 2 -43.59 8.91 -45.14
CA ALA A 2 -43.53 7.45 -45.04
C ALA A 2 -43.44 7.02 -43.56
N ALA A 3 -44.40 6.23 -43.09
CA ALA A 3 -44.37 5.67 -41.74
C ALA A 3 -43.31 4.56 -41.69
N ILE A 4 -42.28 4.74 -40.88
CA ILE A 4 -41.26 3.71 -40.67
C ILE A 4 -41.94 2.49 -40.01
N PRO A 5 -41.81 1.28 -40.57
CA PRO A 5 -42.43 0.09 -40.01
C PRO A 5 -41.77 -0.25 -38.66
N ARG A 6 -42.58 -0.47 -37.62
CA ARG A 6 -42.12 -0.79 -36.26
C ARG A 6 -41.14 -1.97 -36.21
N THR A 7 -41.30 -2.93 -37.12
CA THR A 7 -40.41 -4.10 -37.26
C THR A 7 -38.98 -3.69 -37.62
N LEU A 8 -38.81 -2.69 -38.50
CA LEU A 8 -37.49 -2.21 -38.89
C LEU A 8 -36.76 -1.55 -37.70
N VAL A 9 -37.50 -0.80 -36.88
CA VAL A 9 -36.97 -0.20 -35.65
C VAL A 9 -36.53 -1.28 -34.65
N ALA A 10 -37.34 -2.33 -34.47
CA ALA A 10 -37.00 -3.44 -33.57
C ALA A 10 -35.71 -4.18 -34.00
N ILE A 11 -35.55 -4.42 -35.31
CA ILE A 11 -34.35 -5.05 -35.87
C ILE A 11 -33.12 -4.17 -35.64
N MET A 12 -33.23 -2.86 -35.85
CA MET A 12 -32.13 -1.93 -35.61
C MET A 12 -31.71 -1.87 -34.14
N VAL A 13 -32.67 -1.84 -33.21
CA VAL A 13 -32.38 -1.83 -31.76
C VAL A 13 -31.68 -3.12 -31.35
N LEU A 14 -32.14 -4.27 -31.83
CA LEU A 14 -31.53 -5.56 -31.53
C LEU A 14 -30.11 -5.66 -32.09
N ALA A 15 -29.88 -5.22 -33.33
CA ALA A 15 -28.55 -5.18 -33.93
C ALA A 15 -27.60 -4.29 -33.11
N PHE A 16 -28.07 -3.13 -32.65
CA PHE A 16 -27.27 -2.22 -31.84
C PHE A 16 -26.93 -2.81 -30.46
N ALA A 17 -27.88 -3.49 -29.82
CA ALA A 17 -27.67 -4.14 -28.53
C ALA A 17 -26.67 -5.32 -28.58
N ILE A 18 -26.57 -6.01 -29.72
CA ILE A 18 -25.60 -7.08 -29.94
C ILE A 18 -24.22 -6.53 -30.28
N VAL A 19 -24.16 -5.45 -31.07
CA VAL A 19 -22.90 -4.87 -31.55
C VAL A 19 -22.21 -4.02 -30.49
N LEU A 20 -22.95 -3.38 -29.57
CA LEU A 20 -22.36 -2.63 -28.47
C LEU A 20 -22.06 -3.56 -27.27
N PRO A 21 -20.79 -3.88 -26.99
CA PRO A 21 -20.44 -4.54 -25.75
C PRO A 21 -20.78 -3.63 -24.56
N ALA A 22 -21.43 -4.18 -23.54
CA ALA A 22 -21.64 -3.48 -22.28
C ALA A 22 -20.31 -3.36 -21.53
N VAL A 23 -19.73 -2.16 -21.48
CA VAL A 23 -18.59 -1.88 -20.60
C VAL A 23 -19.14 -1.73 -19.18
N GLN A 24 -18.92 -2.73 -18.33
CA GLN A 24 -19.10 -2.55 -16.89
C GLN A 24 -17.91 -1.79 -16.35
N ALA A 25 -18.15 -0.64 -15.72
CA ALA A 25 -17.11 0.09 -15.00
C ALA A 25 -16.66 -0.76 -13.81
N GLN A 26 -15.46 -1.34 -13.88
CA GLN A 26 -14.86 -2.04 -12.75
C GLN A 26 -14.32 -1.00 -11.77
N ALA A 27 -14.58 -1.19 -10.47
CA ALA A 27 -14.02 -0.33 -9.44
C ALA A 27 -12.48 -0.36 -9.54
N PRO A 28 -11.79 0.77 -9.30
CA PRO A 28 -10.34 0.82 -9.23
C PRO A 28 -9.82 -0.25 -8.26
N ALA A 29 -8.76 -0.96 -8.65
CA ALA A 29 -8.09 -1.90 -7.77
C ALA A 29 -7.59 -1.14 -6.50
N PRO A 30 -7.68 -1.76 -5.32
CA PRO A 30 -7.14 -1.15 -4.10
C PRO A 30 -5.65 -0.84 -4.26
N SER A 31 -5.20 0.26 -3.65
CA SER A 31 -3.80 0.65 -3.68
C SER A 31 -2.92 -0.44 -3.06
N PRO A 32 -1.71 -0.69 -3.58
CA PRO A 32 -0.77 -1.60 -2.94
C PRO A 32 -0.48 -1.14 -1.50
N THR A 33 -0.53 -2.07 -0.55
CA THR A 33 -0.06 -1.83 0.81
C THR A 33 1.44 -2.06 0.87
N SER A 34 2.18 -1.17 1.55
CA SER A 34 3.62 -1.31 1.79
C SER A 34 3.85 -1.47 3.29
N ASP A 35 4.54 -2.54 3.69
CA ASP A 35 4.88 -2.82 5.09
C ASP A 35 6.03 -1.95 5.62
N GLY A 36 6.44 -0.92 4.88
CA GLY A 36 7.59 -0.05 5.20
C GLY A 36 7.54 0.54 6.61
N THR A 37 6.37 0.92 7.11
CA THR A 37 6.20 1.44 8.48
C THR A 37 6.59 0.43 9.56
N SER A 38 6.31 -0.85 9.35
CA SER A 38 6.68 -1.91 10.30
C SER A 38 8.19 -2.16 10.32
N ILE A 39 8.85 -2.02 9.17
CA ILE A 39 10.30 -2.11 9.03
C ILE A 39 10.96 -0.91 9.73
N ASP A 40 10.47 0.30 9.48
CA ASP A 40 10.97 1.52 10.12
C ASP A 40 10.84 1.44 11.65
N GLN A 41 9.69 0.99 12.14
CA GLN A 41 9.44 0.79 13.57
C GLN A 41 10.35 -0.30 14.17
N GLY A 42 10.58 -1.40 13.44
CA GLY A 42 11.50 -2.46 13.85
C GLY A 42 12.93 -1.95 13.98
N ILE A 43 13.42 -1.20 13.00
CA ILE A 43 14.74 -0.55 13.04
C ILE A 43 14.81 0.44 14.20
N ALA A 44 13.77 1.24 14.43
CA ALA A 44 13.72 2.18 15.55
C ALA A 44 13.85 1.46 16.91
N TYR A 45 13.14 0.35 17.12
CA TYR A 45 13.27 -0.44 18.35
C TYR A 45 14.65 -1.09 18.48
N LEU A 46 15.22 -1.61 17.39
CA LEU A 46 16.58 -2.17 17.38
C LEU A 46 17.63 -1.13 17.77
N LEU A 47 17.54 0.08 17.19
CA LEU A 47 18.43 1.19 17.51
C LEU A 47 18.24 1.68 18.95
N MET A 48 17.01 1.72 19.45
CA MET A 48 16.71 2.05 20.85
C MET A 48 17.34 1.02 21.81
N LEU A 49 17.21 -0.27 21.51
CA LEU A 49 17.82 -1.35 22.30
C LEU A 49 19.35 -1.30 22.24
N LEU A 50 19.91 -1.09 21.05
CA LEU A 50 21.35 -0.90 20.87
C LEU A 50 21.85 0.27 21.71
N ALA A 51 21.17 1.42 21.67
CA ALA A 51 21.53 2.59 22.46
C ALA A 51 21.45 2.29 23.97
N LEU A 52 20.40 1.60 24.42
CA LEU A 52 20.26 1.21 25.82
C LEU A 52 21.41 0.30 26.27
N VAL A 53 21.77 -0.70 25.46
CA VAL A 53 22.90 -1.60 25.72
C VAL A 53 24.22 -0.84 25.74
N LEU A 54 24.50 -0.01 24.73
CA LEU A 54 25.73 0.77 24.66
C LEU A 54 25.87 1.68 25.88
N THR A 55 24.80 2.37 26.28
CA THR A 55 24.81 3.25 27.46
C THR A 55 25.08 2.46 28.74
N TYR A 56 24.44 1.28 28.89
CA TYR A 56 24.65 0.41 30.04
C TYR A 56 26.07 -0.18 30.09
N LEU A 57 26.69 -0.45 28.94
CA LEU A 57 28.05 -1.01 28.88
C LEU A 57 29.12 0.07 29.08
N ILE A 58 28.92 1.27 28.55
CA ILE A 58 29.89 2.38 28.67
C ILE A 58 29.92 2.90 30.11
N HIS A 59 28.77 2.99 30.79
CA HIS A 59 28.68 3.50 32.15
C HIS A 59 29.61 2.84 33.20
N PRO A 60 29.69 1.49 33.32
CA PRO A 60 30.67 0.84 34.17
C PRO A 60 32.08 0.83 33.55
N SER A 61 32.21 0.75 32.22
CA SER A 61 33.53 0.69 31.56
C SER A 61 34.34 1.97 31.78
N ASP A 62 33.68 3.13 31.81
CA ASP A 62 34.32 4.40 32.19
C ASP A 62 34.68 4.44 33.68
N ALA A 63 33.83 3.85 34.55
CA ALA A 63 34.06 3.79 36.00
C ALA A 63 35.17 2.80 36.42
N PHE A 64 35.46 1.79 35.60
CA PHE A 64 36.54 0.82 35.81
C PHE A 64 37.84 1.17 35.05
N SER A 65 37.90 2.34 34.42
CA SER A 65 39.09 2.73 33.69
C SER A 65 40.29 2.97 34.64
N PRO A 66 41.51 2.45 34.34
CA PRO A 66 42.66 2.52 35.24
C PRO A 66 43.09 3.94 35.67
N HIS A 67 42.62 5.00 35.01
CA HIS A 67 42.96 6.39 35.30
C HIS A 67 42.19 6.97 36.51
N GLU A 68 41.10 6.34 36.94
CA GLU A 68 40.26 6.75 38.08
C GLU A 68 40.49 5.88 39.33
N LEU A 69 41.32 4.84 39.22
CA LEU A 69 41.62 3.86 40.28
C LEU A 69 42.97 4.08 40.99
N PHE A 70 43.71 5.15 40.66
CA PHE A 70 44.98 5.55 41.30
C PHE A 70 45.05 7.05 41.55
#